data_AF-A0A5N6IVY9-F1
#
_entry.id   AF-A0A5N6IVY9-F1
#
_cell.length_a   1.000
_cell.length_b   1.000
_cell.length_c   1.000
_cell.angle_alpha   90.00
_cell.angle_beta   90.00
_cell.angle_gamma   90.00
#
_symmetry.space_group_name_H-M   'P 1'
#
loop_
_entity.id
_entity.type
_entity.pdbx_description
1 polymer ?
#
loop_
_entity_poly.entity_id
_entity_poly.type
_entity_poly.pdbx_seq_one_letter_code
_entity_poly.pdbx_strand_id
1 'polypeptide(L)'
;MPRKTKTSQNQNQDKDPLKRNLHIRTTQTHIFFHSGPLSNWHPSTPPFPGHRALTLCLPDLDALGIPHPSPQSAVTRLISSWSFTCGEQWMMAMKGWLFEDIPGLDSGVDISDEEFEGVRAVALGTSEPLSELIMEKAIWDSTVASVLRTRQPRVQKALGRRAEGFREDVWEFASEVIVIAGCVARAEVDPALREVYLASGGRRFVEGSVRDRVWGAGLRWDSGEIEDEGNWRGRNRLGRCHDEAARVVKGSFV
;
A
#
# COMPACT_ATOMS: atom_id res chain seq x y z
N MET A 1 -41.66 -38.91 7.87
CA MET A 1 -40.26 -38.48 8.11
C MET A 1 -40.09 -37.04 7.65
N PRO A 2 -39.82 -36.05 8.52
CA PRO A 2 -39.57 -34.70 8.07
C PRO A 2 -38.09 -34.52 7.70
N ARG A 3 -37.89 -33.93 6.51
CA ARG A 3 -36.61 -33.62 5.86
C ARG A 3 -35.92 -32.51 6.65
N LYS A 4 -34.75 -32.77 7.26
CA LYS A 4 -33.95 -31.75 7.94
C LYS A 4 -33.47 -30.69 6.94
N THR A 5 -33.85 -29.45 7.19
CA THR A 5 -33.52 -28.24 6.43
C THR A 5 -32.05 -27.86 6.62
N LYS A 6 -31.28 -27.83 5.52
CA LYS A 6 -29.90 -27.32 5.42
C LYS A 6 -29.85 -25.78 5.31
N THR A 7 -30.61 -25.04 6.12
CA THR A 7 -30.82 -23.60 5.87
C THR A 7 -30.18 -22.66 6.91
N SER A 8 -29.55 -23.15 7.99
CA SER A 8 -29.00 -22.28 9.05
C SER A 8 -27.52 -21.92 8.91
N GLN A 9 -26.74 -22.62 8.07
CA GLN A 9 -25.29 -22.32 7.91
C GLN A 9 -24.99 -21.17 6.94
N ASN A 10 -25.87 -20.90 5.97
CA ASN A 10 -25.63 -19.86 4.96
C ASN A 10 -25.87 -18.42 5.47
N GLN A 11 -26.76 -18.20 6.43
CA GLN A 11 -27.06 -16.83 6.91
C GLN A 11 -26.01 -16.26 7.87
N ASN A 12 -25.18 -17.11 8.50
CA ASN A 12 -24.12 -16.67 9.40
C ASN A 12 -22.77 -16.43 8.69
N GLN A 13 -22.57 -16.96 7.48
CA GLN A 13 -21.37 -16.68 6.68
C GLN A 13 -21.32 -15.23 6.19
N ASP A 14 -22.47 -14.60 5.94
CA ASP A 14 -22.54 -13.20 5.50
C ASP A 14 -22.16 -12.18 6.60
N LYS A 15 -22.22 -12.57 7.88
CA LYS A 15 -21.93 -11.65 9.00
C LYS A 15 -20.45 -11.56 9.35
N ASP A 16 -19.67 -12.61 9.16
CA ASP A 16 -18.24 -12.64 9.52
C ASP A 16 -17.39 -12.06 8.38
N PRO A 17 -16.77 -10.87 8.56
CA PRO A 17 -15.95 -10.24 7.51
C PRO A 17 -14.82 -11.15 7.00
N LEU A 18 -14.30 -12.04 7.86
CA LEU A 18 -13.23 -12.98 7.51
C LEU A 18 -13.73 -14.14 6.62
N LYS A 19 -15.04 -14.37 6.52
CA LYS A 19 -15.65 -15.41 5.67
C LYS A 19 -16.22 -14.87 4.36
N ARG A 20 -16.36 -13.55 4.22
CA ARG A 20 -16.84 -12.92 2.98
C ARG A 20 -15.83 -13.03 1.84
N ASN A 21 -14.54 -13.09 2.16
CA ASN A 21 -13.48 -13.25 1.17
C ASN A 21 -13.10 -14.73 1.03
N LEU A 22 -13.38 -15.30 -0.15
CA LEU A 22 -13.06 -16.69 -0.48
C LEU A 22 -11.56 -17.01 -0.47
N HIS A 23 -10.70 -15.99 -0.45
CA HIS A 23 -9.25 -16.12 -0.39
C HIS A 23 -8.69 -15.77 1.00
N ILE A 24 -9.52 -15.86 2.03
CA ILE A 24 -9.12 -15.82 3.44
C ILE A 24 -9.38 -17.19 4.06
N ARG A 25 -8.39 -17.70 4.80
CA ARG A 25 -8.49 -18.90 5.63
C ARG A 25 -8.02 -18.56 7.03
N THR A 26 -8.78 -18.95 8.05
CA THR A 26 -8.46 -18.61 9.44
C THR A 26 -8.21 -19.86 10.28
N THR A 27 -7.29 -19.74 11.22
CA THR A 27 -7.07 -20.71 12.30
C THR A 27 -7.33 -20.03 13.65
N GLN A 28 -6.98 -20.67 14.76
CA GLN A 28 -7.02 -20.02 16.06
C GLN A 28 -6.00 -18.87 16.17
N THR A 29 -4.89 -18.96 15.44
CA THR A 29 -3.72 -18.06 15.58
C THR A 29 -3.44 -17.20 14.35
N HIS A 30 -3.96 -17.56 13.17
CA HIS A 30 -3.58 -16.91 11.91
C HIS A 30 -4.77 -16.59 11.00
N ILE A 31 -4.57 -15.59 10.15
CA ILE A 31 -5.41 -15.22 9.01
C ILE A 31 -4.52 -15.31 7.77
N PHE A 32 -4.67 -16.38 7.00
CA PHE A 32 -3.99 -16.58 5.73
C PHE A 32 -4.80 -15.93 4.61
N PHE A 33 -4.14 -15.18 3.73
CA PHE A 33 -4.80 -14.51 2.62
C PHE A 33 -3.94 -14.51 1.36
N HIS A 34 -4.58 -14.30 0.20
CA HIS A 34 -3.88 -14.11 -1.07
C HIS A 34 -4.47 -12.97 -1.93
N SER A 35 -5.77 -12.70 -1.80
CA SER A 35 -6.45 -11.63 -2.55
C SER A 35 -7.53 -10.96 -1.68
N GLY A 36 -8.28 -10.01 -2.27
CA GLY A 36 -9.30 -9.22 -1.58
C GLY A 36 -8.70 -8.13 -0.69
N PRO A 37 -9.42 -7.61 0.31
CA PRO A 37 -9.05 -6.38 1.02
C PRO A 37 -7.63 -6.35 1.59
N LEU A 38 -7.07 -7.49 2.02
CA LEU A 38 -5.70 -7.57 2.52
C LEU A 38 -4.61 -7.56 1.42
N SER A 39 -4.95 -7.80 0.15
CA SER A 39 -3.95 -7.71 -0.92
C SER A 39 -3.58 -6.25 -1.20
N ASN A 40 -2.28 -6.01 -1.37
CA ASN A 40 -1.76 -4.70 -1.79
C ASN A 40 -2.28 -4.26 -3.18
N TRP A 41 -2.74 -5.21 -3.99
CA TRP A 41 -3.30 -4.98 -5.33
C TRP A 41 -4.81 -4.79 -5.33
N HIS A 42 -5.47 -4.94 -4.17
CA HIS A 42 -6.91 -4.77 -4.08
C HIS A 42 -7.31 -3.30 -4.20
N PRO A 43 -8.30 -2.98 -5.05
CA PRO A 43 -8.81 -1.62 -5.17
C PRO A 43 -9.35 -1.11 -3.83
N SER A 44 -8.96 0.11 -3.47
CA SER A 44 -9.58 0.88 -2.38
C SER A 44 -10.82 1.57 -2.92
N THR A 45 -11.98 1.31 -2.32
CA THR A 45 -13.25 1.95 -2.71
C THR A 45 -13.96 2.51 -1.47
N PRO A 46 -13.92 3.85 -1.24
CA PRO A 46 -13.27 4.87 -2.07
C PRO A 46 -11.73 4.82 -2.03
N PRO A 47 -11.03 5.48 -2.97
CA PRO A 47 -9.59 5.71 -2.89
C PRO A 47 -9.19 6.42 -1.59
N PHE A 48 -8.02 6.11 -1.04
CA PHE A 48 -7.57 6.70 0.23
C PHE A 48 -6.69 7.95 0.00
N PRO A 49 -6.82 8.98 0.85
CA PRO A 49 -6.13 10.24 0.65
C PRO A 49 -4.62 10.15 0.95
N GLY A 50 -3.81 10.63 0.02
CA GLY A 50 -2.35 10.66 0.14
C GLY A 50 -1.84 11.50 1.31
N HIS A 51 -2.42 12.68 1.55
CA HIS A 51 -2.06 13.52 2.69
C HIS A 51 -2.18 12.76 4.03
N ARG A 52 -3.22 11.93 4.17
CA ARG A 52 -3.45 11.16 5.39
C ARG A 52 -2.41 10.06 5.57
N ALA A 53 -2.11 9.34 4.49
CA ALA A 53 -1.04 8.33 4.49
C ALA A 53 0.34 8.95 4.79
N LEU A 54 0.63 10.16 4.27
CA LEU A 54 1.85 10.90 4.61
C LEU A 54 1.89 11.27 6.10
N THR A 55 0.82 11.84 6.66
CA THR A 55 0.76 12.19 8.10
C THR A 55 1.05 10.98 9.00
N LEU A 56 0.62 9.79 8.59
CA LEU A 56 0.88 8.54 9.31
C LEU A 56 2.30 8.01 9.09
N CYS A 57 2.93 8.33 7.96
CA CYS A 57 4.22 7.77 7.55
C CYS A 57 5.43 8.61 8.02
N LEU A 58 5.34 9.94 7.95
CA LEU A 58 6.49 10.82 8.17
C LEU A 58 7.12 10.67 9.57
N PRO A 59 6.35 10.61 10.68
CA PRO A 59 6.95 10.46 12.01
C PRO A 59 7.78 9.18 12.18
N ASP A 60 7.37 8.09 11.53
CA ASP A 60 8.11 6.82 11.58
C ASP A 60 9.37 6.86 10.71
N LEU A 61 9.36 7.58 9.58
CA LEU A 61 10.57 7.82 8.79
C LEU A 61 11.57 8.69 9.55
N ASP A 62 11.09 9.74 10.24
CA ASP A 62 11.90 10.59 11.12
C ASP A 62 12.52 9.76 12.26
N ALA A 63 11.74 8.89 12.90
CA ALA A 63 12.21 8.02 13.98
C ALA A 63 13.27 7.00 13.51
N LEU A 64 13.20 6.56 12.26
CA LEU A 64 14.21 5.72 11.62
C LEU A 64 15.43 6.51 11.13
N GLY A 65 15.40 7.85 11.19
CA GLY A 65 16.46 8.72 10.68
C GLY A 65 16.62 8.64 9.17
N ILE A 66 15.54 8.35 8.44
CA ILE A 66 15.55 8.23 6.98
C ILE A 66 15.27 9.61 6.37
N PRO A 67 16.25 10.25 5.69
CA PRO A 67 16.01 11.52 5.02
C PRO A 67 14.94 11.37 3.96
N HIS A 68 14.06 12.36 3.86
CA HIS A 68 12.98 12.37 2.90
C HIS A 68 12.70 13.80 2.39
N PRO A 69 11.99 13.94 1.26
CA PRO A 69 11.61 15.25 0.74
C PRO A 69 10.88 16.14 1.75
N SER A 70 11.04 17.46 1.61
CA SER A 70 10.36 18.46 2.43
C SER A 70 8.83 18.34 2.32
N PRO A 71 8.06 18.58 3.40
CA PRO A 71 6.60 18.54 3.37
C PRO A 71 5.92 19.42 2.30
N GLN A 72 6.51 20.57 1.93
CA GLN A 72 5.96 21.45 0.89
C GLN A 72 6.76 21.44 -0.43
N SER A 73 7.68 20.48 -0.60
CA SER A 73 8.30 20.25 -1.91
C SER A 73 7.27 19.80 -2.94
N ALA A 74 7.57 20.05 -4.21
CA ALA A 74 6.75 19.63 -5.35
C ALA A 74 6.31 18.17 -5.27
N VAL A 75 7.27 17.26 -5.05
CA VAL A 75 7.04 15.82 -5.08
C VAL A 75 6.20 15.36 -3.90
N THR A 76 6.38 15.92 -2.70
CA THR A 76 5.53 15.63 -1.55
C THR A 76 4.11 16.14 -1.76
N ARG A 77 3.94 17.33 -2.35
CA ARG A 77 2.61 17.88 -2.67
C ARG A 77 1.88 17.07 -3.75
N LEU A 78 2.60 16.47 -4.71
CA LEU A 78 2.01 15.51 -5.66
C LEU A 78 1.44 14.28 -4.95
N ILE A 79 2.20 13.69 -4.01
CA ILE A 79 1.72 12.57 -3.19
C ILE A 79 0.53 12.99 -2.33
N SER A 80 0.65 14.13 -1.63
CA SER A 80 -0.35 14.63 -0.68
C SER A 80 -1.70 14.92 -1.32
N SER A 81 -1.70 15.52 -2.51
CA SER A 81 -2.90 15.89 -3.27
C SER A 81 -3.57 14.71 -4.01
N TRP A 82 -2.93 13.55 -4.06
CA TRP A 82 -3.45 12.37 -4.78
C TRP A 82 -4.34 11.49 -3.89
N SER A 83 -5.32 10.83 -4.52
CA SER A 83 -6.14 9.78 -3.89
C SER A 83 -5.78 8.41 -4.46
N PHE A 84 -5.18 7.56 -3.64
CA PHE A 84 -4.58 6.30 -4.05
C PHE A 84 -5.62 5.19 -4.21
N THR A 85 -5.53 4.49 -5.34
CA THR A 85 -6.53 3.48 -5.74
C THR A 85 -6.22 2.08 -5.21
N CYS A 86 -5.00 1.80 -4.75
CA CYS A 86 -4.60 0.58 -4.06
C CYS A 86 -3.27 0.80 -3.33
N GLY A 87 -2.87 -0.14 -2.48
CA GLY A 87 -1.62 -0.05 -1.74
C GLY A 87 -0.37 -0.14 -2.65
N GLU A 88 -0.43 -0.84 -3.77
CA GLU A 88 0.68 -0.89 -4.74
C GLU A 88 0.96 0.48 -5.37
N GLN A 89 -0.09 1.25 -5.69
CA GLN A 89 0.07 2.60 -6.23
C GLN A 89 0.79 3.50 -5.23
N TRP A 90 0.37 3.45 -3.96
CA TRP A 90 0.99 4.19 -2.87
C TRP A 90 2.45 3.78 -2.67
N MET A 91 2.70 2.49 -2.50
CA MET A 91 4.04 1.97 -2.24
C MET A 91 5.03 2.32 -3.37
N MET A 92 4.62 2.22 -4.63
CA MET A 92 5.49 2.52 -5.76
C MET A 92 5.67 4.02 -5.99
N ALA A 93 4.65 4.84 -5.72
CA ALA A 93 4.79 6.30 -5.75
C ALA A 93 5.74 6.78 -4.65
N MET A 94 5.59 6.25 -3.43
CA MET A 94 6.49 6.56 -2.31
C MET A 94 7.92 6.09 -2.55
N LYS A 95 8.11 5.03 -3.34
CA LYS A 95 9.46 4.61 -3.76
C LYS A 95 10.12 5.64 -4.68
N GLY A 96 9.40 6.17 -5.66
CA GLY A 96 9.89 7.29 -6.49
C GLY A 96 10.15 8.53 -5.64
N TRP A 97 9.18 8.91 -4.81
CA TRP A 97 9.27 10.06 -3.90
C TRP A 97 10.50 10.03 -3.00
N LEU A 98 10.90 8.85 -2.51
CA LEU A 98 12.02 8.74 -1.57
C LEU A 98 13.41 8.77 -2.24
N PHE A 99 13.53 8.33 -3.49
CA PHE A 99 14.84 8.03 -4.09
C PHE A 99 15.16 8.78 -5.38
N GLU A 100 14.14 9.18 -6.13
CA GLU A 100 14.32 9.72 -7.47
C GLU A 100 14.55 11.23 -7.42
N ASP A 101 15.73 11.67 -7.86
CA ASP A 101 16.01 13.07 -8.12
C ASP A 101 15.39 13.47 -9.47
N ILE A 102 14.45 14.41 -9.46
CA ILE A 102 13.77 14.86 -10.67
C ILE A 102 14.40 16.19 -11.13
N PRO A 103 15.02 16.25 -12.31
CA PRO A 103 15.56 17.50 -12.85
C PRO A 103 14.58 18.67 -12.78
N GLY A 104 15.02 19.77 -12.14
CA GLY A 104 14.20 20.97 -11.95
C GLY A 104 13.33 20.96 -10.69
N LEU A 105 13.27 19.85 -9.95
CA LEU A 105 12.58 19.76 -8.67
C LEU A 105 13.58 19.43 -7.55
N ASP A 106 13.87 20.41 -6.69
CA ASP A 106 14.62 20.16 -5.47
C ASP A 106 13.68 19.59 -4.40
N SER A 107 13.89 18.33 -4.01
CA SER A 107 13.07 17.67 -3.00
C SER A 107 13.24 18.25 -1.60
N GLY A 108 14.33 18.97 -1.32
CA GLY A 108 14.60 19.62 -0.04
C GLY A 108 14.01 21.02 0.11
N VAL A 109 13.43 21.58 -0.94
CA VAL A 109 12.98 22.98 -0.98
C VAL A 109 11.46 23.06 -1.10
N ASP A 110 10.87 23.91 -0.28
CA ASP A 110 9.45 24.26 -0.34
C ASP A 110 9.17 25.18 -1.53
N ILE A 111 8.06 24.95 -2.23
CA ILE A 111 7.66 25.74 -3.39
C ILE A 111 6.34 26.47 -3.15
N SER A 112 6.14 27.57 -3.88
CA SER A 112 4.90 28.32 -3.88
C SER A 112 3.74 27.53 -4.51
N ASP A 113 2.50 28.00 -4.28
CA ASP A 113 1.32 27.40 -4.88
C ASP A 113 1.29 27.53 -6.40
N GLU A 114 1.77 28.65 -6.94
CA GLU A 114 1.86 28.86 -8.39
C GLU A 114 2.84 27.89 -9.05
N GLU A 115 4.03 27.71 -8.47
CA GLU A 115 5.01 26.73 -8.93
C GLU A 115 4.43 25.31 -8.86
N PHE A 116 3.73 24.98 -7.77
CA PHE A 116 3.15 23.65 -7.61
C PHE A 116 2.08 23.35 -8.66
N GLU A 117 1.19 24.29 -8.96
CA GLU A 117 0.17 24.07 -10.00
C GLU A 117 0.80 23.87 -11.39
N GLY A 118 1.92 24.56 -11.69
CA GLY A 118 2.72 24.30 -12.89
C GLY A 118 3.26 22.87 -12.94
N VAL A 119 3.94 22.42 -11.87
CA VAL A 119 4.47 21.05 -11.77
C VAL A 119 3.36 20.01 -11.87
N ARG A 120 2.25 20.24 -11.18
CA ARG A 120 1.09 19.35 -11.15
C ARG A 120 0.44 19.21 -12.53
N ALA A 121 0.30 20.32 -13.25
CA ALA A 121 -0.25 20.33 -14.61
C ALA A 121 0.57 19.45 -15.56
N VAL A 122 1.90 19.50 -15.45
CA VAL A 122 2.80 18.62 -16.20
C VAL A 122 2.70 17.18 -15.70
N ALA A 123 2.93 16.94 -14.41
CA ALA A 123 2.97 15.59 -13.84
C ALA A 123 1.68 14.78 -14.08
N LEU A 124 0.52 15.44 -14.06
CA LEU A 124 -0.79 14.80 -14.15
C LEU A 124 -1.52 15.08 -15.48
N GLY A 125 -0.82 15.67 -16.46
CA GLY A 125 -1.39 15.98 -17.76
C GLY A 125 -1.83 14.72 -18.53
N THR A 126 -2.58 14.93 -19.63
CA THR A 126 -3.03 13.84 -20.51
C THR A 126 -2.13 13.61 -21.72
N SER A 127 -1.21 14.53 -21.98
CA SER A 127 -0.35 14.54 -23.16
C SER A 127 1.10 14.67 -22.74
N GLU A 128 1.95 13.85 -23.32
CA GLU A 128 3.40 13.88 -23.08
C GLU A 128 3.99 15.22 -23.58
N PRO A 129 4.84 15.89 -22.77
CA PRO A 129 5.56 17.08 -23.21
C PRO A 129 6.49 16.81 -24.39
N LEU A 130 6.77 17.85 -25.17
CA LEU A 130 7.78 17.78 -26.23
C LEU A 130 9.15 17.41 -25.64
N SER A 131 9.92 16.59 -26.35
CA SER A 131 11.24 16.12 -25.86
C SER A 131 12.25 17.23 -25.62
N GLU A 132 12.07 18.40 -26.25
CA GLU A 132 12.91 19.59 -26.08
C GLU A 132 12.65 20.31 -24.75
N LEU A 133 11.48 20.10 -24.13
CA LEU A 133 11.11 20.67 -22.83
C LEU A 133 11.67 19.78 -21.71
N ILE A 134 12.99 19.80 -21.55
CA ILE A 134 13.76 18.86 -20.70
C ILE A 134 13.18 18.75 -19.28
N MET A 135 12.87 19.87 -18.62
CA MET A 135 12.34 19.87 -17.26
C MET A 135 10.93 19.28 -17.20
N GLU A 136 10.04 19.70 -18.09
CA GLU A 136 8.67 19.16 -18.14
C GLU A 136 8.68 17.68 -18.47
N LYS A 137 9.55 17.25 -19.39
CA LYS A 137 9.74 15.85 -19.75
C LYS A 137 10.23 15.03 -18.56
N ALA A 138 11.18 15.56 -17.77
CA ALA A 138 11.66 14.89 -16.57
C ALA A 138 10.57 14.76 -15.50
N ILE A 139 9.78 15.81 -15.25
CA ILE A 139 8.62 15.76 -14.34
C ILE A 139 7.61 14.72 -14.84
N TRP A 140 7.30 14.75 -16.13
CA TRP A 140 6.38 13.80 -16.76
C TRP A 140 6.88 12.37 -16.61
N ASP A 141 8.14 12.09 -16.92
CA ASP A 141 8.71 10.75 -16.91
C ASP A 141 8.98 10.19 -15.51
N SER A 142 9.04 11.05 -14.49
CA SER A 142 9.30 10.65 -13.11
C SER A 142 8.45 9.46 -12.68
N THR A 143 9.03 8.60 -11.85
CA THR A 143 8.39 7.43 -11.27
C THR A 143 7.11 7.83 -10.54
N VAL A 144 7.14 8.91 -9.76
CA VAL A 144 5.94 9.43 -9.07
C VAL A 144 4.84 9.73 -10.06
N ALA A 145 5.07 10.64 -11.03
CA ALA A 145 4.05 11.04 -11.99
C ALA A 145 3.51 9.84 -12.80
N SER A 146 4.42 8.97 -13.26
CA SER A 146 4.07 7.77 -14.01
C SER A 146 3.20 6.80 -13.20
N VAL A 147 3.52 6.56 -11.92
CA VAL A 147 2.73 5.68 -11.04
C VAL A 147 1.37 6.29 -10.72
N LEU A 148 1.29 7.60 -10.48
CA LEU A 148 0.03 8.29 -10.20
C LEU A 148 -0.93 8.20 -11.41
N ARG A 149 -0.44 8.36 -12.64
CA ARG A 149 -1.27 8.30 -13.86
C ARG A 149 -1.84 6.92 -14.18
N THR A 150 -1.28 5.82 -13.67
CA THR A 150 -1.77 4.45 -13.94
C THR A 150 -2.64 3.87 -12.83
N ARG A 151 -3.70 3.14 -13.21
CA ARG A 151 -4.58 2.40 -12.28
C ARG A 151 -4.30 0.89 -12.23
N GLN A 152 -3.31 0.40 -12.96
CA GLN A 152 -3.02 -1.03 -13.05
C GLN A 152 -1.87 -1.40 -12.09
N PRO A 153 -2.11 -2.21 -11.03
CA PRO A 153 -1.07 -2.57 -10.05
C PRO A 153 0.20 -3.18 -10.66
N ARG A 154 0.03 -4.00 -11.71
CA ARG A 154 1.17 -4.59 -12.44
C ARG A 154 2.04 -3.53 -13.10
N VAL A 155 1.44 -2.46 -13.65
CA VAL A 155 2.16 -1.35 -14.28
C VAL A 155 2.82 -0.48 -13.21
N GLN A 156 2.11 -0.17 -12.13
CA GLN A 156 2.65 0.56 -10.97
C GLN A 156 3.92 -0.12 -10.43
N LYS A 157 3.85 -1.44 -10.22
CA LYS A 157 4.99 -2.26 -9.78
C LYS A 157 6.16 -2.22 -10.76
N ALA A 158 5.88 -2.22 -12.07
CA ALA A 158 6.92 -2.16 -13.09
C ALA A 158 7.61 -0.78 -13.13
N LEU A 159 6.84 0.30 -12.94
CA LEU A 159 7.34 1.67 -12.88
C LEU A 159 8.19 1.90 -11.62
N GLY A 160 7.67 1.56 -10.43
CA GLY A 160 8.41 1.75 -9.18
C GLY A 160 9.70 0.91 -9.08
N ARG A 161 9.83 -0.18 -9.85
CA ARG A 161 11.09 -0.93 -9.98
C ARG A 161 12.18 -0.18 -10.75
N ARG A 162 11.82 0.86 -11.50
CA ARG A 162 12.72 1.70 -12.30
C ARG A 162 13.09 3.01 -11.61
N ALA A 163 12.64 3.23 -10.37
CA ALA A 163 13.00 4.41 -9.59
C ALA A 163 14.53 4.56 -9.55
N GLU A 164 15.03 5.65 -10.11
CA GLU A 164 16.44 6.00 -10.07
C GLU A 164 16.86 6.33 -8.62
N GLY A 165 18.16 6.23 -8.33
CA GLY A 165 18.66 6.47 -6.97
C GLY A 165 18.26 5.40 -5.92
N PHE A 166 17.60 4.31 -6.33
CA PHE A 166 17.11 3.29 -5.41
C PHE A 166 18.21 2.70 -4.51
N ARG A 167 17.98 2.76 -3.19
CA ARG A 167 18.85 2.18 -2.17
C ARG A 167 18.12 1.08 -1.38
N GLU A 168 18.56 -0.16 -1.55
CA GLU A 168 17.90 -1.32 -0.91
C GLU A 168 18.04 -1.30 0.61
N ASP A 169 19.18 -0.86 1.13
CA ASP A 169 19.48 -0.71 2.56
C ASP A 169 18.52 0.28 3.25
N VAL A 170 18.15 1.37 2.58
CA VAL A 170 17.13 2.30 3.08
C VAL A 170 15.73 1.73 2.89
N TRP A 171 15.44 1.17 1.71
CA TRP A 171 14.11 0.68 1.37
C TRP A 171 13.66 -0.47 2.24
N GLU A 172 14.58 -1.32 2.70
CA GLU A 172 14.28 -2.40 3.63
C GLU A 172 13.50 -1.88 4.84
N PHE A 173 13.89 -0.75 5.42
CA PHE A 173 13.20 -0.15 6.57
C PHE A 173 12.05 0.76 6.15
N ALA A 174 12.29 1.68 5.20
CA ALA A 174 11.28 2.65 4.77
C ALA A 174 9.99 1.99 4.24
N SER A 175 10.11 0.88 3.51
CA SER A 175 8.94 0.23 2.91
C SER A 175 7.96 -0.35 3.93
N GLU A 176 8.40 -0.72 5.13
CA GLU A 176 7.50 -1.24 6.16
C GLU A 176 6.58 -0.14 6.68
N VAL A 177 7.15 1.00 7.10
CA VAL A 177 6.38 2.15 7.62
C VAL A 177 5.50 2.78 6.54
N ILE A 178 5.98 2.84 5.29
CA ILE A 178 5.20 3.28 4.14
C ILE A 178 3.97 2.38 3.94
N VAL A 179 4.16 1.06 3.91
CA VAL A 179 3.04 0.12 3.68
C VAL A 179 2.06 0.12 4.84
N ILE A 180 2.53 0.22 6.10
CA ILE A 180 1.68 0.35 7.29
C ILE A 180 0.81 1.60 7.17
N ALA A 181 1.40 2.76 6.89
CA ALA A 181 0.67 4.03 6.78
C ALA A 181 -0.41 3.99 5.69
N GLY A 182 -0.10 3.41 4.52
CA GLY A 182 -1.07 3.20 3.45
C GLY A 182 -2.18 2.22 3.84
N CYS A 183 -1.87 1.16 4.57
CA CYS A 183 -2.85 0.21 5.09
C CYS A 183 -3.81 0.84 6.10
N VAL A 184 -3.31 1.68 7.01
CA VAL A 184 -4.12 2.42 7.99
C VAL A 184 -5.00 3.44 7.29
N ALA A 185 -4.44 4.31 6.45
CA ALA A 185 -5.20 5.33 5.70
C ALA A 185 -6.29 4.69 4.82
N ARG A 186 -6.00 3.54 4.21
CA ARG A 186 -7.02 2.78 3.47
C ARG A 186 -8.13 2.27 4.38
N ALA A 187 -7.81 1.68 5.53
CA ALA A 187 -8.81 1.17 6.46
C ALA A 187 -9.69 2.26 7.09
N GLU A 188 -9.23 3.52 7.14
CA GLU A 188 -10.07 4.64 7.58
C GLU A 188 -11.24 4.87 6.61
N VAL A 189 -11.05 4.63 5.31
CA VAL A 189 -12.05 4.89 4.26
C VAL A 189 -12.71 3.63 3.68
N ASP A 190 -12.03 2.49 3.70
CA ASP A 190 -12.48 1.19 3.16
C ASP A 190 -13.09 0.31 4.27
N PRO A 191 -14.43 0.18 4.33
CA PRO A 191 -15.09 -0.61 5.38
C PRO A 191 -14.73 -2.09 5.34
N ALA A 192 -14.46 -2.66 4.17
CA ALA A 192 -14.17 -4.09 4.05
C ALA A 192 -12.83 -4.43 4.71
N LEU A 193 -11.81 -3.60 4.50
CA LEU A 193 -10.53 -3.76 5.19
C LEU A 193 -10.66 -3.49 6.70
N ARG A 194 -11.37 -2.42 7.08
CA ARG A 194 -11.59 -2.08 8.50
C ARG A 194 -12.24 -3.21 9.26
N GLU A 195 -13.30 -3.78 8.70
CA GLU A 195 -14.03 -4.89 9.32
C GLU A 195 -13.17 -6.14 9.48
N VAL A 196 -12.30 -6.45 8.51
CA VAL A 196 -11.31 -7.53 8.63
C VAL A 196 -10.35 -7.27 9.80
N TYR A 197 -9.85 -6.05 9.96
CA TYR A 197 -9.00 -5.70 11.11
C TYR A 197 -9.74 -5.84 12.43
N LEU A 198 -10.94 -5.27 12.56
CA LEU A 198 -11.74 -5.36 13.79
C LEU A 198 -12.05 -6.81 14.16
N ALA A 199 -12.33 -7.66 13.17
CA ALA A 199 -12.62 -9.08 13.36
C ALA A 199 -11.36 -9.95 13.61
N SER A 200 -10.14 -9.41 13.47
CA SER A 200 -8.93 -10.25 13.44
C SER A 200 -8.66 -11.00 14.76
N GLY A 201 -9.15 -10.48 15.89
CA GLY A 201 -9.14 -11.20 17.17
C GLY A 201 -7.76 -11.58 17.69
N GLY A 202 -6.71 -10.81 17.34
CA GLY A 202 -5.33 -11.07 17.77
C GLY A 202 -4.59 -12.12 16.94
N ARG A 203 -5.21 -12.64 15.88
CA ARG A 203 -4.54 -13.53 14.91
C ARG A 203 -3.53 -12.77 14.08
N ARG A 204 -2.42 -13.44 13.72
CA ARG A 204 -1.39 -12.91 12.80
C ARG A 204 -1.85 -12.99 11.34
N PHE A 205 -1.58 -11.97 10.56
CA PHE A 205 -1.84 -11.97 9.11
C PHE A 205 -0.70 -12.64 8.34
N VAL A 206 -1.04 -13.44 7.32
CA VAL A 206 -0.06 -14.17 6.50
C VAL A 206 -0.45 -14.12 5.03
N GLU A 207 0.39 -13.47 4.21
CA GLU A 207 0.21 -13.48 2.75
C GLU A 207 0.78 -14.79 2.17
N GLY A 208 -0.11 -15.66 1.69
CA GLY A 208 0.25 -16.93 1.09
C GLY A 208 0.45 -16.85 -0.42
N SER A 209 1.60 -16.33 -0.84
CA SER A 209 2.08 -16.32 -2.21
C SER A 209 3.30 -17.23 -2.40
N VAL A 210 3.24 -18.17 -3.34
CA VAL A 210 4.38 -19.06 -3.68
C VAL A 210 5.52 -18.29 -4.33
N ARG A 211 5.20 -17.21 -5.05
CA ARG A 211 6.17 -16.45 -5.85
C ARG A 211 6.82 -15.33 -5.05
N ASP A 212 6.11 -14.77 -4.06
CA ASP A 212 6.61 -13.64 -3.28
C ASP A 212 7.23 -14.13 -1.96
N ARG A 213 8.55 -14.03 -1.87
CA ARG A 213 9.33 -14.39 -0.67
C ARG A 213 9.74 -13.17 0.16
N VAL A 214 9.41 -11.96 -0.31
CA VAL A 214 9.67 -10.73 0.45
C VAL A 214 8.42 -10.32 1.19
N TRP A 215 7.32 -10.13 0.49
CA TRP A 215 6.05 -9.69 1.07
C TRP A 215 5.20 -10.86 1.58
N GLY A 216 5.30 -12.02 0.93
CA GLY A 216 4.62 -13.24 1.32
C GLY A 216 5.46 -14.26 2.08
N ALA A 217 4.80 -15.32 2.54
CA ALA A 217 5.40 -16.46 3.24
C ALA A 217 6.10 -17.47 2.31
N GLY A 218 6.02 -17.30 0.98
CA GLY A 218 6.61 -18.22 0.01
C GLY A 218 5.88 -19.57 -0.12
N LEU A 219 4.66 -19.68 0.42
CA LEU A 219 3.78 -20.85 0.38
C LEU A 219 2.38 -20.45 -0.07
N ARG A 220 1.55 -21.40 -0.50
CA ARG A 220 0.16 -21.11 -0.86
C ARG A 220 -0.67 -20.84 0.39
N TRP A 221 -1.54 -19.82 0.33
CA TRP A 221 -2.44 -19.44 1.42
C TRP A 221 -3.38 -20.58 1.89
N ASP A 222 -3.73 -21.49 0.99
CA ASP A 222 -4.63 -22.63 1.23
C ASP A 222 -3.90 -23.93 1.59
N SER A 223 -2.55 -23.93 1.62
CA SER A 223 -1.78 -25.10 2.03
C SER A 223 -1.86 -25.31 3.54
N GLY A 224 -1.85 -26.55 4.01
CA GLY A 224 -1.64 -26.85 5.44
C GLY A 224 -0.23 -26.53 5.92
N GLU A 225 0.78 -26.61 5.04
CA GLU A 225 2.19 -26.36 5.39
C GLU A 225 2.44 -24.93 5.88
N ILE A 226 1.65 -23.95 5.41
CA ILE A 226 1.81 -22.54 5.78
C ILE A 226 1.42 -22.26 7.24
N GLU A 227 0.73 -23.18 7.90
CA GLU A 227 0.36 -23.04 9.32
C GLU A 227 1.57 -23.15 10.26
N ASP A 228 2.61 -23.87 9.83
CA ASP A 228 3.88 -23.95 10.52
C ASP A 228 4.84 -22.92 9.94
N GLU A 229 5.18 -21.91 10.74
CA GLU A 229 6.08 -20.82 10.36
C GLU A 229 7.50 -21.32 10.03
N GLY A 230 7.90 -22.49 10.56
CA GLY A 230 9.16 -23.14 10.20
C GLY A 230 9.25 -23.57 8.73
N ASN A 231 8.11 -23.72 8.05
CA ASN A 231 8.07 -24.04 6.62
C ASN A 231 8.14 -22.80 5.71
N TRP A 232 8.02 -21.60 6.28
CA TRP A 232 7.96 -20.38 5.48
C TRP A 232 9.27 -20.17 4.72
N ARG A 233 9.15 -19.84 3.44
CA ARG A 233 10.27 -19.60 2.53
C ARG A 233 10.41 -18.11 2.20
N GLY A 234 9.65 -17.27 2.89
CA GLY A 234 9.56 -15.85 2.68
C GLY A 234 9.35 -15.10 3.99
N ARG A 235 9.50 -13.78 3.92
CA ARG A 235 9.53 -12.92 5.10
C ARG A 235 8.15 -12.49 5.60
N ASN A 236 7.07 -12.75 4.87
CA ASN A 236 5.70 -12.34 5.24
C ASN A 236 5.61 -10.86 5.71
N ARG A 237 6.32 -9.94 5.02
CA ARG A 237 6.34 -8.52 5.40
C ARG A 237 4.97 -7.88 5.33
N LEU A 238 4.13 -8.25 4.36
CA LEU A 238 2.78 -7.69 4.22
C LEU A 238 1.90 -8.10 5.40
N GLY A 239 2.03 -9.35 5.86
CA GLY A 239 1.36 -9.83 7.06
C GLY A 239 1.67 -8.98 8.29
N ARG A 240 2.96 -8.71 8.55
CA ARG A 240 3.36 -7.83 9.67
C ARG A 240 2.84 -6.41 9.54
N CYS A 241 2.82 -5.86 8.32
CA CYS A 241 2.23 -4.54 8.09
C CYS A 241 0.73 -4.52 8.44
N HIS A 242 0.00 -5.60 8.14
CA HIS A 242 -1.40 -5.73 8.55
C HIS A 242 -1.57 -5.93 10.05
N ASP A 243 -0.67 -6.66 10.72
CA ASP A 243 -0.70 -6.82 12.18
C ASP A 243 -0.64 -5.43 12.85
N GLU A 244 0.31 -4.60 12.42
CA GLU A 244 0.49 -3.26 12.97
C GLU A 244 -0.63 -2.29 12.57
N ALA A 245 -1.05 -2.30 11.30
CA ALA A 245 -2.17 -1.47 10.85
C ALA A 245 -3.47 -1.83 11.60
N ALA A 246 -3.73 -3.12 11.85
CA ALA A 246 -4.89 -3.55 12.62
C ALA A 246 -4.81 -3.09 14.09
N ARG A 247 -3.62 -3.07 14.69
CA ARG A 247 -3.39 -2.55 16.05
C ARG A 247 -3.73 -1.06 16.12
N VAL A 248 -3.21 -0.26 15.19
CA VAL A 248 -3.46 1.19 15.11
C VAL A 248 -4.96 1.46 14.92
N VAL A 249 -5.58 0.82 13.92
CA VAL A 249 -6.99 1.00 13.61
C VAL A 249 -7.86 0.65 14.81
N LYS A 250 -7.65 -0.49 15.48
CA LYS A 250 -8.41 -0.84 16.68
C LYS A 250 -8.26 0.17 17.80
N GLY A 251 -7.05 0.67 18.03
CA GLY A 251 -6.79 1.68 19.06
C GLY A 251 -7.52 3.01 18.84
N SER A 252 -7.89 3.34 17.60
CA SER A 252 -8.67 4.54 17.28
C SER A 252 -10.18 4.39 17.50
N PHE A 253 -10.68 3.17 17.74
CA PHE A 253 -12.11 2.86 17.92
C PHE A 253 -12.45 2.33 19.34
N VAL A 254 -11.49 2.37 20.27
CA VAL A 254 -11.68 2.03 21.69
C VAL A 254 -11.76 3.30 22.53
#